data_AF-A0A818L5I7-F1
#
_entry.id   AF-A0A818L5I7-F1
#
_cell.length_a   1.000
_cell.length_b   1.000
_cell.length_c   1.000
_cell.angle_alpha   90.00
_cell.angle_beta   90.00
_cell.angle_gamma   90.00
#
_symmetry.space_group_name_H-M   'P 1'
#
loop_
_entity.id
_entity.type
_entity.pdbx_description
1 polymer ?
#
loop_
_entity_poly.entity_id
_entity_poly.type
_entity_poly.pdbx_seq_one_letter_code
_entity_poly.pdbx_strand_id
1 'polypeptide(L)'
;MVLTKHSSLIIVNKENSIDIPWYQSHQLWSNMMIKTLDKTYKCHLNFLDSHPLITTKMRSVLFDWLIEVSEVYQLHRETYHLSIAYIDQYLCNTNNLPKNKFQLLGITSLFVAAKIEEIYPPRLSDFSYVTDNTCSEEDILDMELDLMNALNWYINPITSIS
;
A
#
# COMPACT_ATOMS: atom_id res chain seq x y z
N MET A 1 -5.38 28.75 51.09
CA MET A 1 -5.53 29.46 49.80
C MET A 1 -4.94 28.56 48.71
N VAL A 2 -5.86 27.90 47.99
CA VAL A 2 -5.79 27.17 46.71
C VAL A 2 -4.47 26.53 46.27
N LEU A 3 -4.49 25.19 46.25
CA LEU A 3 -3.68 24.33 45.40
C LEU A 3 -4.25 24.38 43.97
N THR A 4 -3.41 24.61 42.96
CA THR A 4 -3.74 24.21 41.58
C THR A 4 -2.50 23.71 40.84
N LYS A 5 -2.57 22.42 40.49
CA LYS A 5 -1.77 21.75 39.45
C LYS A 5 -1.75 22.62 38.19
N HIS A 6 -0.57 22.84 37.62
CA HIS A 6 -0.45 23.17 36.20
C HIS A 6 0.40 22.13 35.50
N SER A 7 -0.33 21.31 34.74
CA SER A 7 0.06 20.55 33.58
C SER A 7 1.30 21.12 32.87
N SER A 8 2.39 20.36 32.90
CA SER A 8 3.57 20.58 32.07
C SER A 8 3.21 20.26 30.61
N LEU A 9 2.71 21.25 29.89
CA LEU A 9 2.79 21.27 28.43
C LEU A 9 4.26 21.51 28.09
N ILE A 10 4.90 20.54 27.44
CA ILE A 10 6.23 20.68 26.87
C ILE A 10 6.15 21.78 25.80
N ILE A 11 6.66 22.96 26.12
CA ILE A 11 6.92 24.01 25.15
C ILE A 11 8.08 23.49 24.30
N VAL A 12 7.78 22.98 23.10
CA VAL A 12 8.81 22.71 22.10
C VAL A 12 9.39 24.06 21.68
N ASN A 13 10.61 24.33 22.10
CA ASN A 13 11.36 25.55 21.77
C ASN A 13 11.42 25.73 20.24
N LYS A 14 10.92 26.89 19.77
CA LYS A 14 10.83 27.27 18.36
C LYS A 14 12.17 27.76 17.76
N GLU A 15 13.26 27.73 18.53
CA GLU A 15 14.52 28.42 18.16
C GLU A 15 15.46 27.64 17.25
N ASN A 16 15.15 26.37 16.91
CA ASN A 16 15.94 25.58 15.95
C ASN A 16 15.09 25.07 14.77
N SER A 17 14.07 25.82 14.34
CA SER A 17 13.36 25.49 13.10
C SER A 17 14.25 25.79 11.90
N ILE A 18 14.79 24.75 11.28
CA ILE A 18 15.44 24.84 9.97
C ILE A 18 14.39 25.40 9.00
N ASP A 19 14.60 26.64 8.56
CA ASP A 19 13.74 27.29 7.58
C ASP A 19 14.10 26.70 6.21
N ILE A 20 13.30 25.76 5.73
CA ILE A 20 13.51 25.08 4.45
C ILE A 20 12.75 25.89 3.39
N PRO A 21 13.42 26.70 2.54
CA PRO A 21 12.75 27.74 1.74
C PRO A 21 11.77 27.18 0.69
N TRP A 22 11.99 25.93 0.28
CA TRP A 22 11.17 25.22 -0.69
C TRP A 22 10.03 24.41 -0.06
N TYR A 23 9.96 24.36 1.27
CA TYR A 23 8.99 23.56 2.02
C TYR A 23 8.05 24.45 2.83
N GLN A 24 6.76 24.35 2.54
CA GLN A 24 5.70 24.92 3.37
C GLN A 24 4.77 23.80 3.81
N SER A 25 4.74 23.54 5.12
CA SER A 25 3.96 22.43 5.70
C SER A 25 2.48 22.51 5.35
N HIS A 26 1.91 23.71 5.35
CA HIS A 26 0.52 23.94 4.94
C HIS A 26 0.27 23.55 3.48
N GLN A 27 1.21 23.87 2.57
CA GLN A 27 1.05 23.57 1.16
C GLN A 27 1.25 22.08 0.85
N LEU A 28 2.17 21.41 1.56
CA LEU A 28 2.30 19.95 1.46
C LEU A 28 0.99 19.28 1.91
N TRP A 29 0.47 19.66 3.08
CA TRP A 29 -0.79 19.13 3.60
C TRP A 29 -1.96 19.38 2.65
N SER A 30 -2.06 20.58 2.06
CA SER A 30 -3.11 20.85 1.08
C SER A 30 -2.98 19.96 -0.15
N ASN A 31 -1.75 19.74 -0.65
CA ASN A 31 -1.52 18.88 -1.81
C ASN A 31 -1.84 17.41 -1.49
N MET A 32 -1.48 16.94 -0.29
CA MET A 32 -1.83 15.60 0.20
C MET A 32 -3.35 15.43 0.26
N MET A 33 -4.06 16.36 0.89
CA MET A 33 -5.52 16.32 0.98
C MET A 33 -6.20 16.33 -0.39
N ILE A 34 -5.73 17.16 -1.33
CA ILE A 34 -6.26 17.18 -2.70
C ILE A 34 -6.08 15.82 -3.37
N LYS A 35 -4.92 15.19 -3.21
CA LYS A 35 -4.61 13.87 -3.77
C LYS A 35 -5.44 12.76 -3.11
N THR A 36 -5.68 12.83 -1.79
CA THR A 36 -6.57 11.89 -1.07
C THR A 36 -8.03 12.03 -1.51
N LEU A 37 -8.47 13.26 -1.82
CA LEU A 37 -9.83 13.56 -2.26
C LEU A 37 -10.04 13.31 -3.76
N ASP A 38 -8.97 13.05 -4.51
CA ASP A 38 -9.05 12.74 -5.92
C ASP A 38 -9.79 11.39 -6.12
N LYS A 39 -10.62 11.33 -7.17
CA LYS A 39 -11.48 10.17 -7.44
C LYS A 39 -10.68 8.93 -7.84
N THR A 40 -9.41 9.11 -8.21
CA THR A 40 -8.48 8.06 -8.65
C THR A 40 -8.32 6.93 -7.64
N TYR A 41 -8.42 7.20 -6.33
CA TYR A 41 -8.30 6.19 -5.26
C TYR A 41 -9.64 5.86 -4.59
N LYS A 42 -10.77 6.27 -5.18
CA LYS A 42 -12.09 6.08 -4.56
C LYS A 42 -12.56 4.63 -4.71
N CYS A 43 -12.36 3.83 -3.67
CA CYS A 43 -13.00 2.53 -3.57
C CYS A 43 -14.38 2.63 -2.91
N HIS A 44 -15.35 1.88 -3.42
CA HIS A 44 -16.66 1.75 -2.79
C HIS A 44 -16.62 0.66 -1.71
N LEU A 45 -17.30 0.85 -0.58
CA LEU A 45 -17.22 -0.07 0.58
C LEU A 45 -17.55 -1.53 0.27
N ASN A 46 -18.35 -1.76 -0.77
CA ASN A 46 -18.84 -3.09 -1.16
C ASN A 46 -18.18 -3.63 -2.43
N PHE A 47 -16.95 -3.23 -2.74
CA PHE A 47 -16.25 -3.67 -3.96
C PHE A 47 -16.11 -5.18 -4.11
N LEU A 48 -16.12 -5.92 -3.00
CA LEU A 48 -16.12 -7.38 -3.04
C LEU A 48 -17.41 -7.98 -3.63
N ASP A 49 -18.52 -7.23 -3.71
CA ASP A 49 -19.76 -7.69 -4.36
C ASP A 49 -19.54 -7.95 -5.85
N SER A 50 -18.59 -7.24 -6.48
CA SER A 50 -18.14 -7.49 -7.86
C SER A 50 -17.27 -8.74 -8.00
N HIS A 51 -16.88 -9.39 -6.90
CA HIS A 51 -15.95 -10.51 -6.83
C HIS A 51 -16.54 -11.68 -6.03
N PRO A 52 -17.56 -12.40 -6.54
CA PRO A 52 -18.30 -13.41 -5.78
C PRO A 52 -17.46 -14.60 -5.29
N LEU A 53 -16.26 -14.79 -5.86
CA LEU A 53 -15.33 -15.86 -5.48
C LEU A 53 -14.30 -15.45 -4.42
N ILE A 54 -14.24 -14.15 -4.08
CA ILE A 54 -13.30 -13.59 -3.11
C ILE A 54 -14.09 -13.17 -1.87
N THR A 55 -13.64 -13.62 -0.70
CA THR A 55 -14.28 -13.30 0.58
C THR A 55 -13.39 -12.39 1.41
N THR A 56 -13.99 -11.61 2.33
CA THR A 56 -13.24 -10.78 3.28
C THR A 56 -12.23 -11.60 4.09
N LYS A 57 -12.57 -12.85 4.44
CA LYS A 57 -11.66 -13.73 5.17
C LYS A 57 -10.45 -14.15 4.33
N MET A 58 -10.64 -14.44 3.04
CA MET A 58 -9.51 -14.71 2.15
C MET A 58 -8.58 -13.50 2.02
N ARG A 59 -9.14 -12.30 1.95
CA ARG A 59 -8.38 -11.04 1.93
C ARG A 59 -7.54 -10.87 3.19
N SER A 60 -8.11 -11.10 4.38
CA SER A 60 -7.35 -11.07 5.64
C SER A 60 -6.21 -12.09 5.64
N VAL A 61 -6.47 -13.34 5.25
CA VAL A 61 -5.43 -14.38 5.16
C VAL A 61 -4.31 -14.00 4.18
N LEU A 62 -4.66 -13.40 3.04
CA LEU A 62 -3.66 -12.91 2.08
C LEU A 62 -2.80 -11.80 2.70
N PHE A 63 -3.40 -10.84 3.40
CA PHE A 63 -2.66 -9.72 4.00
C PHE A 63 -1.76 -10.19 5.14
N ASP A 64 -2.25 -11.09 6.00
CA ASP A 64 -1.46 -11.71 7.06
C ASP A 64 -0.24 -12.45 6.47
N TRP A 65 -0.42 -13.16 5.36
CA TRP A 65 0.70 -13.78 4.67
C TRP A 65 1.66 -12.76 4.02
N LEU A 66 1.15 -11.69 3.40
CA LEU A 66 2.01 -10.68 2.76
C LEU A 66 2.87 -9.91 3.77
N ILE A 67 2.39 -9.67 4.99
CA ILE A 67 3.23 -9.07 6.03
C ILE A 67 4.35 -10.04 6.45
N GLU A 68 4.07 -11.33 6.58
CA GLU A 68 5.11 -12.35 6.86
C GLU A 68 6.18 -12.37 5.75
N VAL A 69 5.77 -12.34 4.48
CA VAL A 69 6.69 -12.25 3.33
C VAL A 69 7.52 -10.96 3.40
N SER A 70 6.89 -9.84 3.73
CA SER A 70 7.57 -8.54 3.84
C SER A 70 8.62 -8.56 4.96
N GLU A 71 8.33 -9.20 6.08
CA GLU A 71 9.28 -9.37 7.19
C GLU A 71 10.47 -10.27 6.81
N VAL A 72 10.21 -11.38 6.10
CA VAL A 72 11.26 -12.29 5.61
C VAL A 72 12.25 -11.57 4.70
N TYR A 73 11.75 -10.74 3.77
CA TYR A 73 12.58 -9.97 2.85
C TYR A 73 13.02 -8.60 3.40
N GLN A 74 12.69 -8.30 4.66
CA GLN A 74 13.03 -7.04 5.33
C GLN A 74 12.56 -5.79 4.56
N LEU A 75 11.40 -5.87 3.93
CA LEU A 75 10.80 -4.76 3.21
C LEU A 75 10.32 -3.68 4.18
N HIS A 76 10.28 -2.43 3.71
CA HIS A 76 9.71 -1.33 4.46
C HIS A 76 8.22 -1.54 4.71
N ARG A 77 7.72 -1.00 5.82
CA ARG A 77 6.27 -1.00 6.12
C ARG A 77 5.48 -0.27 5.04
N GLU A 78 6.07 0.78 4.46
CA GLU A 78 5.50 1.52 3.33
C GLU A 78 5.23 0.59 2.15
N THR A 79 6.21 -0.24 1.77
CA THR A 79 6.09 -1.26 0.71
C THR A 79 4.91 -2.20 0.93
N TYR A 80 4.73 -2.71 2.16
CA TYR A 80 3.58 -3.52 2.50
C TYR A 80 2.26 -2.75 2.37
N HIS A 81 2.18 -1.52 2.88
CA HIS A 81 0.97 -0.72 2.81
C HIS A 81 0.61 -0.30 1.37
N LEU A 82 1.60 -0.01 0.53
CA LEU A 82 1.43 0.20 -0.90
C LEU A 82 0.84 -1.05 -1.56
N SER A 83 1.37 -2.24 -1.23
CA SER A 83 0.85 -3.50 -1.78
C SER A 83 -0.64 -3.71 -1.46
N ILE A 84 -1.07 -3.41 -0.23
CA ILE A 84 -2.49 -3.48 0.16
C ILE A 84 -3.32 -2.49 -0.66
N ALA A 85 -2.85 -1.24 -0.80
CA ALA A 85 -3.53 -0.22 -1.55
C ALA A 85 -3.73 -0.65 -3.02
N TYR A 86 -2.72 -1.27 -3.63
CA TYR A 86 -2.81 -1.80 -4.99
C TYR A 86 -3.81 -2.95 -5.10
N ILE A 87 -3.80 -3.91 -4.16
CA ILE A 87 -4.74 -5.04 -4.16
C ILE A 87 -6.18 -4.52 -4.07
N ASP A 88 -6.45 -3.63 -3.12
CA ASP A 88 -7.79 -3.08 -2.93
C ASP A 88 -8.20 -2.30 -4.19
N GLN A 89 -7.38 -1.37 -4.66
CA GLN A 89 -7.71 -0.55 -5.83
C GLN A 89 -7.91 -1.40 -7.09
N TYR A 90 -7.14 -2.47 -7.27
CA TYR A 90 -7.36 -3.44 -8.34
C TYR A 90 -8.76 -4.07 -8.26
N LEU A 91 -9.15 -4.54 -7.07
CA LEU A 91 -10.49 -5.12 -6.85
C LEU A 91 -11.60 -4.08 -6.99
N CYS A 92 -11.35 -2.81 -6.69
CA CYS A 92 -12.34 -1.75 -6.89
C CYS A 92 -12.54 -1.40 -8.37
N ASN A 93 -11.52 -1.60 -9.21
CA ASN A 93 -11.51 -1.23 -10.63
C ASN A 93 -11.81 -2.40 -11.57
N THR A 94 -11.84 -3.64 -11.06
CA THR A 94 -12.08 -4.86 -11.85
C THR A 94 -13.32 -5.60 -11.36
N ASN A 95 -13.64 -6.73 -11.99
CA ASN A 95 -14.76 -7.58 -11.59
C ASN A 95 -14.39 -9.05 -11.80
N ASN A 96 -15.05 -9.94 -11.07
CA ASN A 96 -14.98 -11.40 -11.26
C ASN A 96 -13.56 -12.00 -11.22
N LEU A 97 -12.69 -11.49 -10.35
CA LEU A 97 -11.36 -12.07 -10.14
C LEU A 97 -11.49 -13.56 -9.73
N PRO A 98 -10.86 -14.48 -10.47
CA PRO A 98 -10.83 -15.89 -10.11
C PRO A 98 -10.10 -16.14 -8.78
N LYS A 99 -10.62 -17.07 -7.97
CA LYS A 99 -10.05 -17.41 -6.66
C LYS A 99 -8.57 -17.81 -6.74
N ASN A 100 -8.18 -18.56 -7.76
CA ASN A 100 -6.81 -19.03 -7.97
C ASN A 100 -5.84 -17.91 -8.39
N LYS A 101 -6.34 -16.77 -8.89
CA LYS A 101 -5.50 -15.60 -9.21
C LYS A 101 -5.30 -14.66 -8.01
N PHE A 102 -5.94 -14.90 -6.87
CA PHE A 102 -5.90 -13.97 -5.75
C PHE A 102 -4.53 -13.91 -5.06
N GLN A 103 -3.85 -15.06 -4.90
CA GLN A 103 -2.47 -15.09 -4.41
C GLN A 103 -1.51 -14.41 -5.40
N LEU A 104 -1.69 -14.66 -6.69
CA LEU A 104 -0.92 -14.04 -7.77
C LEU A 104 -1.05 -12.51 -7.74
N LEU A 105 -2.28 -11.97 -7.60
CA LEU A 105 -2.51 -10.54 -7.43
C LEU A 105 -1.76 -9.99 -6.21
N GLY A 106 -1.81 -10.69 -5.07
CA GLY A 106 -1.16 -10.26 -3.84
C GLY A 106 0.36 -10.18 -3.97
N ILE A 107 0.99 -11.27 -4.43
CA ILE A 107 2.46 -11.31 -4.55
C ILE A 107 2.97 -10.33 -5.61
N THR A 108 2.22 -10.17 -6.71
CA THR A 108 2.54 -9.20 -7.76
C THR A 108 2.41 -7.76 -7.25
N SER A 109 1.40 -7.48 -6.44
CA SER A 109 1.23 -6.15 -5.82
C SER A 109 2.38 -5.81 -4.88
N LEU A 110 2.89 -6.79 -4.13
CA LEU A 110 4.08 -6.60 -3.29
C LEU A 110 5.35 -6.44 -4.13
N PHE A 111 5.50 -7.19 -5.23
CA PHE A 111 6.61 -7.04 -6.17
C PHE A 111 6.66 -5.64 -6.78
N VAL A 112 5.51 -5.13 -7.25
CA VAL A 112 5.39 -3.76 -7.77
C VAL A 112 5.73 -2.74 -6.68
N ALA A 113 5.14 -2.86 -5.49
CA ALA A 113 5.41 -1.94 -4.39
C ALA A 113 6.90 -1.90 -4.05
N ALA A 114 7.56 -3.06 -4.02
CA ALA A 114 8.99 -3.14 -3.75
C ALA A 114 9.81 -2.39 -4.80
N LYS A 115 9.45 -2.50 -6.09
CA LYS A 115 10.13 -1.74 -7.16
C LYS A 115 9.97 -0.21 -7.04
N ILE A 116 8.93 0.26 -6.36
CA ILE A 116 8.66 1.70 -6.18
C ILE A 116 9.35 2.25 -4.95
N GLU A 117 9.30 1.53 -3.83
CA GLU A 117 9.71 2.04 -2.53
C GLU A 117 11.11 1.59 -2.11
N GLU A 118 11.54 0.38 -2.51
CA GLU A 118 12.82 -0.17 -2.07
C GLU A 118 13.99 0.34 -2.92
N ILE A 119 15.10 0.67 -2.26
CA ILE A 119 16.36 0.98 -2.95
C ILE A 119 16.88 -0.26 -3.70
N TYR A 120 16.72 -1.44 -3.08
CA TYR A 120 17.15 -2.74 -3.62
C TYR A 120 16.02 -3.76 -3.46
N PRO A 121 15.03 -3.77 -4.37
CA PRO A 121 13.94 -4.75 -4.32
C PRO A 121 14.45 -6.18 -4.52
N PRO A 122 13.79 -7.20 -3.94
CA PRO A 122 14.08 -8.60 -4.22
C PRO A 122 13.88 -8.94 -5.70
N ARG A 123 14.49 -10.04 -6.16
CA ARG A 123 14.37 -10.46 -7.56
C ARG A 123 13.01 -11.10 -7.79
N LEU A 124 12.55 -11.08 -9.04
CA LEU A 124 11.31 -11.75 -9.47
C LEU A 124 11.28 -13.23 -9.04
N SER A 125 12.41 -13.93 -9.17
CA SER A 125 12.57 -15.31 -8.73
C SER A 125 12.28 -15.53 -7.25
N ASP A 126 12.57 -14.55 -6.39
CA ASP A 126 12.35 -14.64 -4.93
C ASP A 126 10.84 -14.56 -4.62
N PHE A 127 10.10 -13.75 -5.39
CA PHE A 127 8.63 -13.66 -5.32
C PHE A 127 7.94 -14.93 -5.85
N SER A 128 8.46 -15.55 -6.92
CA SER A 128 7.98 -16.88 -7.35
C SER A 128 8.27 -17.94 -6.29
N TYR A 129 9.49 -17.96 -5.75
CA TYR A 129 9.93 -18.94 -4.76
C TYR A 129 9.08 -18.94 -3.48
N VAL A 130 8.74 -17.76 -2.94
CA VAL A 130 7.95 -17.66 -1.70
C VAL A 130 6.51 -18.14 -1.86
N THR A 131 6.03 -18.28 -3.10
CA THR A 131 4.73 -18.89 -3.40
C THR A 131 4.80 -20.41 -3.57
N ASP A 132 5.93 -21.05 -3.25
CA ASP A 132 6.20 -22.46 -3.59
C ASP A 132 6.04 -22.72 -5.10
N ASN A 133 6.39 -21.73 -5.92
CA ASN A 133 6.25 -21.73 -7.38
C ASN A 133 4.81 -21.92 -7.89
N THR A 134 3.79 -21.67 -7.06
CA THR A 134 2.39 -21.66 -7.54
C THR A 134 2.13 -20.46 -8.44
N CYS A 135 2.89 -19.38 -8.28
CA CYS A 135 2.90 -18.21 -9.15
C CYS A 135 4.24 -18.19 -9.90
N SER A 136 4.23 -18.52 -11.20
CA SER A 136 5.46 -18.49 -11.98
C SER A 136 5.93 -17.07 -12.24
N GLU A 137 7.22 -16.89 -12.61
CA GLU A 137 7.75 -15.58 -12.98
C GLU A 137 6.98 -14.96 -14.17
N GLU A 138 6.55 -15.78 -15.13
CA GLU A 138 5.73 -15.35 -16.27
C GLU A 138 4.34 -14.87 -15.81
N ASP A 139 3.68 -15.63 -14.93
CA ASP A 139 2.38 -15.23 -14.36
C ASP A 139 2.47 -13.90 -13.60
N ILE A 140 3.57 -13.69 -12.84
CA ILE A 140 3.79 -12.45 -12.09
C ILE A 140 4.00 -11.27 -13.03
N LEU A 141 4.72 -11.44 -14.14
CA LEU A 141 4.93 -10.39 -15.14
C LEU A 141 3.63 -10.04 -15.88
N ASP A 142 2.84 -11.04 -16.27
CA ASP A 142 1.55 -10.82 -16.90
C ASP A 142 0.57 -10.11 -15.96
N MET A 143 0.52 -10.57 -14.70
CA MET A 143 -0.31 -9.94 -13.67
C MET A 143 0.17 -8.52 -13.36
N GLU A 144 1.47 -8.24 -13.45
CA GLU A 144 2.00 -6.89 -13.24
C GLU A 144 1.42 -5.93 -14.29
N LEU A 145 1.39 -6.32 -15.56
CA LEU A 145 0.81 -5.50 -16.61
C LEU A 145 -0.70 -5.28 -16.40
N ASP A 146 -1.43 -6.34 -16.04
CA ASP A 146 -2.85 -6.25 -15.71
C ASP A 146 -3.09 -5.31 -14.51
N LEU A 147 -2.25 -5.39 -13.48
CA LEU A 147 -2.30 -4.54 -12.30
C LEU A 147 -2.05 -3.08 -12.67
N MET A 148 -0.97 -2.78 -13.41
CA MET A 148 -0.65 -1.41 -13.83
C MET A 148 -1.77 -0.77 -14.65
N ASN A 149 -2.39 -1.54 -15.55
CA ASN A 149 -3.52 -1.10 -16.34
C ASN A 149 -4.76 -0.84 -15.47
N ALA A 150 -5.08 -1.74 -14.53
CA ALA A 150 -6.20 -1.56 -13.61
C ALA A 150 -6.02 -0.34 -12.69
N LEU A 151 -4.79 -0.01 -12.31
CA LEU A 151 -4.46 1.17 -11.51
C LEU A 151 -4.35 2.46 -12.35
N ASN A 152 -4.46 2.38 -13.69
CA ASN A 152 -4.16 3.48 -14.62
C ASN A 152 -2.81 4.15 -14.32
N TRP A 153 -1.81 3.35 -13.91
CA TRP A 153 -0.47 3.81 -13.52
C TRP A 153 -0.42 4.80 -12.34
N TYR A 154 -1.52 4.95 -11.57
CA TYR A 154 -1.53 5.72 -10.32
C TYR A 154 -0.99 4.87 -9.16
N ILE A 155 0.33 4.74 -9.11
CA ILE A 155 1.07 3.86 -8.18
C ILE A 155 1.64 4.59 -6.96
N ASN A 156 1.18 5.80 -6.65
CA ASN A 156 1.66 6.54 -5.48
C ASN A 156 0.47 7.00 -4.63
N PRO A 157 -0.35 6.08 -4.09
CA PRO A 157 -1.39 6.45 -3.14
C PRO A 157 -0.77 7.07 -1.89
N ILE A 158 -1.55 7.88 -1.17
CA ILE A 158 -1.19 8.27 0.20
C ILE A 158 -1.58 7.08 1.07
N THR A 159 -0.59 6.47 1.73
CA THR A 159 -0.81 5.31 2.60
C THR A 159 -1.09 5.78 4.02
N SER A 160 -1.57 4.86 4.87
CA SER A 160 -1.90 5.15 6.27
C SER A 160 -0.70 5.51 7.16
N ILE A 161 0.53 5.27 6.68
CA ILE A 161 1.75 5.52 7.45
C ILE A 161 2.49 6.79 6.99
N SER A 162 2.10 7.37 5.85
CA SER A 162 2.62 8.63 5.30
C SER A 162 2.04 9.91 5.92
#